data_AF-A0A957SBX9-F1
#
_entry.id   AF-A0A957SBX9-F1
#
_cell.length_a   1.000
_cell.length_b   1.000
_cell.length_c   1.000
_cell.angle_alpha   90.00
_cell.angle_beta   90.00
_cell.angle_gamma   90.00
#
_symmetry.space_group_name_H-M   'P 1'
#
loop_
_entity.id
_entity.type
_entity.pdbx_description
1 polymer ?
#
loop_
_entity_poly.entity_id
_entity_poly.type
_entity_poly.pdbx_seq_one_letter_code
_entity_poly.pdbx_strand_id
1 'polypeptide(L)'
;MSLPKINMSPNGEHKAPPNAGGAFIVDNADAPLAAPLTAGPGRHAEHASAQVDRVAQVMARRTVFPEAAPTPSTRTLLYELSRYYVAGAPLFRWLVLLLLAVGLVWLGIQAPGGWIGAAPWGIAALALIYLRRLWRSNGYVHFETAPPPTVEPQRLPADQKLPIHATGRFGVEGKEQCDTWLPGFYRTFATREHALLCRVMDKKVWGFGRRPPDEIGMWYIFFAPDAIEGVRWGQLHFGAEAQLAVAVDYKVEVQAEGRFRNAKTKIETLLIATQNEEDARTIMADLLFDLSDA
;
A
#
# COMPACT_ATOMS: atom_id res chain seq x y z
N MET A 1 31.16 3.21 38.32
CA MET A 1 30.77 1.83 37.97
C MET A 1 30.99 1.65 36.48
N SER A 2 32.06 0.94 36.11
CA SER A 2 32.51 0.75 34.72
C SER A 2 31.83 -0.45 34.09
N LEU A 3 31.25 -0.27 32.90
CA LEU A 3 30.73 -1.36 32.08
C LEU A 3 31.82 -1.87 31.11
N PRO A 4 31.87 -3.17 30.80
CA PRO A 4 32.91 -3.75 29.97
C PRO A 4 32.65 -3.52 28.47
N LYS A 5 33.73 -3.28 27.72
CA LYS A 5 33.76 -3.19 26.25
C LYS A 5 33.72 -4.60 25.65
N ILE A 6 32.78 -4.86 24.75
CA ILE A 6 32.73 -6.07 23.94
C ILE A 6 33.31 -5.74 22.56
N ASN A 7 34.42 -6.40 22.21
CA ASN A 7 35.04 -6.38 20.89
C ASN A 7 34.33 -7.41 20.00
N MET A 8 33.79 -6.99 18.85
CA MET A 8 33.39 -7.88 17.78
C MET A 8 34.38 -7.75 16.61
N SER A 9 34.97 -8.89 16.24
CA SER A 9 35.84 -9.05 15.07
C SER A 9 35.00 -9.62 13.91
N PRO A 10 35.14 -9.14 12.66
CA PRO A 10 34.41 -9.68 11.52
C PRO A 10 35.31 -10.61 10.71
N ASN A 11 34.95 -11.90 10.59
CA ASN A 11 35.34 -12.68 9.42
C ASN A 11 34.47 -13.92 9.27
N GLY A 12 33.86 -14.07 8.10
CA GLY A 12 32.99 -15.18 7.78
C GLY A 12 32.58 -15.13 6.32
N GLU A 13 33.54 -15.38 5.43
CA GLU A 13 33.28 -15.68 4.03
C GLU A 13 32.37 -16.91 3.92
N HIS A 14 31.26 -16.79 3.19
CA HIS A 14 30.46 -17.95 2.79
C HIS A 14 30.33 -18.06 1.28
N LYS A 15 30.80 -19.22 0.84
CA LYS A 15 31.03 -19.71 -0.52
C LYS A 15 29.71 -20.28 -1.06
N ALA A 16 29.36 -19.93 -2.28
CA ALA A 16 28.18 -20.45 -2.98
C ALA A 16 28.33 -21.94 -3.37
N PRO A 17 27.25 -22.74 -3.36
CA PRO A 17 27.21 -24.02 -4.04
C PRO A 17 26.66 -23.93 -5.48
N PRO A 18 27.00 -24.90 -6.36
CA PRO A 18 26.78 -24.83 -7.80
C PRO A 18 25.47 -25.49 -8.28
N ASN A 19 25.10 -25.11 -9.50
CA ASN A 19 24.10 -25.72 -10.39
C ASN A 19 24.18 -27.25 -10.47
N ALA A 20 23.03 -27.92 -10.45
CA ALA A 20 22.84 -29.24 -11.03
C ALA A 20 21.43 -29.33 -11.65
N GLY A 21 21.39 -29.52 -12.97
CA GLY A 21 20.19 -29.82 -13.73
C GLY A 21 19.75 -31.27 -13.57
N GLY A 22 18.53 -31.55 -14.03
CA GLY A 22 17.98 -32.90 -14.11
C GLY A 22 16.52 -32.89 -14.54
N ALA A 23 16.29 -32.87 -15.85
CA ALA A 23 15.00 -33.20 -16.44
C ALA A 23 14.71 -34.70 -16.25
N PHE A 24 13.49 -35.04 -15.86
CA PHE A 24 12.95 -36.39 -16.00
C PHE A 24 11.48 -36.29 -16.44
N ILE A 25 11.23 -36.66 -17.70
CA ILE A 25 9.93 -37.01 -18.25
C ILE A 25 9.88 -38.54 -18.24
N VAL A 26 8.82 -39.11 -17.69
CA VAL A 26 8.47 -40.53 -17.90
C VAL A 26 6.99 -40.59 -18.21
N ASP A 27 6.73 -40.87 -19.49
CA ASP A 27 5.48 -41.45 -20.00
C ASP A 27 5.19 -42.77 -19.28
N ASN A 28 3.92 -43.02 -18.97
CA ASN A 28 3.47 -44.39 -18.76
C ASN A 28 2.06 -44.56 -19.34
N ALA A 29 1.99 -45.33 -20.41
CA ALA A 29 0.76 -45.80 -21.04
C ALA A 29 0.46 -47.24 -20.60
N ASP A 30 -0.83 -47.56 -20.66
CA ASP A 30 -1.45 -48.89 -20.82
C ASP A 30 -1.76 -49.80 -19.61
N ALA A 31 -3.05 -49.73 -19.23
CA ALA A 31 -4.04 -50.84 -19.09
C ALA A 31 -3.91 -51.86 -17.91
N PRO A 32 -4.99 -52.56 -17.45
CA PRO A 32 -6.25 -52.86 -18.16
C PRO A 32 -7.58 -52.76 -17.34
N LEU A 33 -8.68 -53.03 -18.06
CA LEU A 33 -10.09 -53.12 -17.64
C LEU A 33 -10.36 -54.02 -16.43
N ALA A 34 -11.27 -53.57 -15.54
CA ALA A 34 -12.14 -54.45 -14.76
C ALA A 34 -13.48 -53.76 -14.36
N ALA A 35 -14.58 -54.34 -14.88
CA ALA A 35 -15.98 -54.45 -14.46
C ALA A 35 -16.74 -53.33 -13.68
N PRO A 36 -18.06 -53.16 -13.95
CA PRO A 36 -18.89 -52.10 -13.38
C PRO A 36 -19.51 -52.49 -12.04
N LEU A 37 -19.31 -51.68 -11.00
CA LEU A 37 -20.05 -51.75 -9.74
C LEU A 37 -21.02 -50.57 -9.65
N THR A 38 -22.29 -50.90 -9.83
CA THR A 38 -23.51 -50.25 -9.31
C THR A 38 -23.32 -48.88 -8.64
N ALA A 39 -23.65 -47.82 -9.38
CA ALA A 39 -23.79 -46.46 -8.87
C ALA A 39 -25.05 -46.33 -8.01
N GLY A 40 -24.87 -46.09 -6.71
CA GLY A 40 -25.92 -45.55 -5.84
C GLY A 40 -26.07 -44.03 -6.08
N PRO A 41 -27.29 -43.51 -6.27
CA PRO A 41 -27.52 -42.09 -6.50
C PRO A 41 -27.44 -41.34 -5.15
N GLY A 42 -26.25 -40.89 -4.77
CA GLY A 42 -26.11 -40.11 -3.53
C GLY A 42 -24.73 -39.54 -3.24
N ARG A 43 -23.64 -40.08 -3.80
CA ARG A 43 -22.27 -39.65 -3.45
C ARG A 43 -21.66 -38.59 -4.36
N HIS A 44 -22.23 -38.31 -5.54
CA HIS A 44 -21.63 -37.35 -6.48
C HIS A 44 -21.85 -35.88 -6.10
N ALA A 45 -22.93 -35.55 -5.37
CA ALA A 45 -23.19 -34.17 -4.94
C ALA A 45 -22.29 -33.73 -3.78
N GLU A 46 -21.99 -34.64 -2.85
CA GLU A 46 -21.21 -34.35 -1.64
C GLU A 46 -19.69 -34.23 -1.92
N HIS A 47 -19.19 -34.99 -2.90
CA HIS A 47 -17.81 -34.82 -3.36
C HIS A 47 -17.61 -33.56 -4.20
N ALA A 48 -18.64 -33.12 -4.95
CA ALA A 48 -18.57 -31.89 -5.73
C ALA A 48 -18.60 -30.64 -4.84
N SER A 49 -19.45 -30.60 -3.80
CA SER A 49 -19.47 -29.49 -2.83
C SER A 49 -18.15 -29.40 -2.04
N ALA A 50 -17.65 -30.52 -1.52
CA ALA A 50 -16.39 -30.55 -0.78
C ALA A 50 -15.16 -30.16 -1.64
N GLN A 51 -15.19 -30.39 -2.95
CA GLN A 51 -14.12 -30.01 -3.87
C GLN A 51 -14.18 -28.52 -4.24
N VAL A 52 -15.38 -27.97 -4.41
CA VAL A 52 -15.59 -26.51 -4.58
C VAL A 52 -15.15 -25.76 -3.32
N ASP A 53 -15.49 -26.25 -2.14
CA ASP A 53 -15.08 -25.65 -0.85
C ASP A 53 -13.56 -25.70 -0.65
N ARG A 54 -12.89 -26.80 -1.05
CA ARG A 54 -11.43 -26.89 -1.01
C ARG A 54 -10.75 -25.94 -2.00
N VAL A 55 -11.27 -25.82 -3.23
CA VAL A 55 -10.70 -24.89 -4.22
C VAL A 55 -10.92 -23.45 -3.76
N ALA A 56 -12.08 -23.12 -3.18
CA ALA A 56 -12.35 -21.83 -2.56
C ALA A 56 -11.40 -21.56 -1.38
N GLN A 57 -11.14 -22.55 -0.51
CA GLN A 57 -10.18 -22.43 0.59
C GLN A 57 -8.72 -22.26 0.10
N VAL A 58 -8.33 -22.97 -0.96
CA VAL A 58 -6.98 -22.85 -1.55
C VAL A 58 -6.80 -21.50 -2.25
N MET A 59 -7.84 -21.00 -2.93
CA MET A 59 -7.87 -19.65 -3.51
C MET A 59 -7.84 -18.57 -2.42
N ALA A 60 -8.59 -18.74 -1.33
CA ALA A 60 -8.57 -17.85 -0.16
C ALA A 60 -7.19 -17.81 0.54
N ARG A 61 -6.37 -18.87 0.41
CA ARG A 61 -4.98 -18.88 0.88
C ARG A 61 -4.00 -18.16 -0.04
N ARG A 62 -4.35 -17.90 -1.30
CA ARG A 62 -3.46 -17.21 -2.24
C ARG A 62 -3.56 -15.70 -2.01
N THR A 63 -2.48 -15.09 -1.54
CA THR A 63 -2.38 -13.63 -1.39
C THR A 63 -2.35 -12.96 -2.77
N VAL A 64 -3.51 -12.55 -3.27
CA VAL A 64 -3.64 -11.80 -4.53
C VAL A 64 -3.76 -10.31 -4.21
N PHE A 65 -2.70 -9.56 -4.46
CA PHE A 65 -2.72 -8.11 -4.25
C PHE A 65 -3.68 -7.49 -5.26
N PRO A 66 -4.55 -6.56 -4.85
CA PRO A 66 -5.44 -5.89 -5.80
C PRO A 66 -4.60 -5.08 -6.80
N GLU A 67 -4.90 -5.22 -8.10
CA GLU A 67 -4.12 -4.60 -9.18
C GLU A 67 -4.75 -3.30 -9.73
N ALA A 68 -5.85 -2.83 -9.13
CA ALA A 68 -6.60 -1.69 -9.65
C ALA A 68 -5.77 -0.40 -9.59
N ALA A 69 -5.18 -0.04 -10.73
CA ALA A 69 -4.51 1.23 -10.90
C ALA A 69 -5.55 2.36 -10.79
N PRO A 70 -5.23 3.44 -10.06
CA PRO A 70 -6.14 4.57 -9.94
C PRO A 70 -6.35 5.22 -11.31
N THR A 71 -7.56 5.74 -11.53
CA THR A 71 -7.84 6.50 -12.75
C THR A 71 -7.03 7.80 -12.79
N PRO A 72 -6.48 8.21 -13.94
CA PRO A 72 -5.68 9.42 -14.03
C PRO A 72 -6.47 10.66 -13.62
N SER A 73 -5.90 11.42 -12.69
CA SER A 73 -6.36 12.74 -12.26
C SER A 73 -5.17 13.63 -11.87
N THR A 74 -5.41 14.93 -11.71
CA THR A 74 -4.36 15.88 -11.29
C THR A 74 -3.66 15.46 -9.98
N ARG A 75 -4.40 14.82 -9.05
CA ARG A 75 -3.83 14.34 -7.77
C ARG A 75 -2.91 13.13 -7.99
N THR A 76 -3.35 12.16 -8.77
CA THR A 76 -2.53 10.97 -9.11
C THR A 76 -1.27 11.38 -9.87
N LEU A 77 -1.40 12.32 -10.83
CA LEU A 77 -0.28 12.87 -11.58
C LEU A 77 0.74 13.55 -10.65
N LEU A 78 0.26 14.38 -9.73
CA LEU A 78 1.12 15.10 -8.80
C LEU A 78 1.80 14.15 -7.80
N TYR A 79 1.09 13.10 -7.37
CA TYR A 79 1.65 12.03 -6.56
C TYR A 79 2.77 11.31 -7.32
N GLU A 80 2.51 10.84 -8.56
CA GLU A 80 3.51 10.17 -9.40
C GLU A 80 4.73 11.09 -9.65
N LEU A 81 4.52 12.35 -10.03
CA LEU A 81 5.61 13.32 -10.20
C LEU A 81 6.46 13.48 -8.93
N SER A 82 5.82 13.42 -7.75
CA SER A 82 6.53 13.58 -6.48
C SER A 82 7.29 12.34 -6.04
N ARG A 83 6.93 11.16 -6.56
CA ARG A 83 7.40 9.84 -6.10
C ARG A 83 8.39 9.18 -7.02
N TYR A 84 8.30 9.44 -8.32
CA TYR A 84 9.19 8.83 -9.30
C TYR A 84 10.41 9.71 -9.53
N TYR A 85 11.56 9.06 -9.69
CA TYR A 85 12.87 9.68 -9.79
C TYR A 85 13.46 9.48 -11.18
N VAL A 86 14.21 10.49 -11.60
CA VAL A 86 15.06 10.49 -12.80
C VAL A 86 16.38 11.15 -12.41
N ALA A 87 17.50 10.53 -12.77
CA ALA A 87 18.84 11.05 -12.47
C ALA A 87 19.02 11.49 -11.00
N GLY A 88 18.51 10.68 -10.06
CA GLY A 88 18.64 10.91 -8.61
C GLY A 88 17.73 12.00 -8.02
N ALA A 89 16.83 12.60 -8.81
CA ALA A 89 15.89 13.61 -8.34
C ALA A 89 14.44 13.26 -8.69
N PRO A 90 13.44 13.64 -7.87
CA PRO A 90 12.03 13.47 -8.21
C PRO A 90 11.67 14.18 -9.53
N LEU A 91 10.80 13.57 -10.34
CA LEU A 91 10.29 14.14 -11.60
C LEU A 91 9.72 15.55 -11.41
N PHE A 92 9.05 15.78 -10.28
CA PHE A 92 8.53 17.09 -9.90
C PHE A 92 9.60 18.18 -9.92
N ARG A 93 10.82 17.87 -9.44
CA ARG A 93 11.93 18.83 -9.42
C ARG A 93 12.40 19.15 -10.84
N TRP A 94 12.47 18.16 -11.72
CA TRP A 94 12.81 18.36 -13.13
C TRP A 94 11.78 19.22 -13.85
N LEU A 95 10.49 19.00 -13.59
CA LEU A 95 9.42 19.81 -14.17
C LEU A 95 9.52 21.28 -13.73
N VAL A 96 9.76 21.53 -12.44
CA VAL A 96 9.96 22.90 -11.92
C VAL A 96 11.20 23.54 -12.55
N LEU A 97 12.32 22.83 -12.63
CA LEU A 97 13.55 23.35 -13.26
C LEU A 97 13.35 23.66 -14.74
N LEU A 98 12.61 22.82 -15.47
CA LEU A 98 12.29 23.04 -16.88
C LEU A 98 11.48 24.34 -17.06
N LEU A 99 10.44 24.55 -16.26
CA LEU A 99 9.64 25.78 -16.31
C LEU A 99 10.50 27.02 -16.05
N LEU A 100 11.35 26.97 -15.02
CA LEU A 100 12.27 28.07 -14.72
C LEU A 100 13.29 28.29 -15.85
N ALA A 101 13.84 27.22 -16.43
CA ALA A 101 14.79 27.31 -17.53
C ALA A 101 14.15 27.95 -18.78
N VAL A 102 12.91 27.58 -19.12
CA VAL A 102 12.16 28.23 -20.22
C VAL A 102 11.98 29.72 -19.95
N GLY A 103 11.60 30.11 -18.73
CA GLY A 103 11.49 31.51 -18.35
C GLY A 103 12.83 32.27 -18.46
N LEU A 104 13.94 31.64 -18.07
CA LEU A 104 15.28 32.23 -18.18
C LEU A 104 15.75 32.35 -19.63
N VAL A 105 15.52 31.33 -20.47
CA VAL A 105 15.84 31.38 -21.90
C VAL A 105 15.04 32.49 -22.58
N TRP A 106 13.76 32.66 -22.24
CA TRP A 106 12.92 33.75 -22.77
C TRP A 106 13.52 35.13 -22.49
N LEU A 107 14.01 35.34 -21.27
CA LEU A 107 14.72 36.57 -20.89
C LEU A 107 16.04 36.73 -21.66
N GLY A 108 16.80 35.63 -21.81
CA GLY A 108 18.10 35.63 -22.46
C GLY A 108 18.06 35.94 -23.96
N ILE A 109 17.06 35.42 -24.68
CA ILE A 109 16.88 35.69 -26.12
C ILE A 109 16.22 37.04 -26.42
N GLN A 110 15.90 37.82 -25.37
CA GLN A 110 15.19 39.10 -25.49
C GLN A 110 13.90 38.98 -26.31
N ALA A 111 13.15 37.89 -26.10
CA ALA A 111 11.90 37.66 -26.83
C ALA A 111 10.89 38.80 -26.59
N PRO A 112 9.95 39.01 -27.52
CA PRO A 112 8.94 40.06 -27.41
C PRO A 112 8.22 39.98 -26.06
N GLY A 113 8.12 41.12 -25.37
CA GLY A 113 7.49 41.20 -24.05
C GLY A 113 8.42 40.93 -22.85
N GLY A 114 9.68 40.51 -23.07
CA GLY A 114 10.70 40.44 -22.01
C GLY A 114 10.23 39.70 -20.75
N TRP A 115 10.23 40.41 -19.61
CA TRP A 115 9.79 39.86 -18.32
C TRP A 115 8.31 39.44 -18.28
N ILE A 116 7.45 40.07 -19.09
CA ILE A 116 6.03 39.72 -19.18
C ILE A 116 5.86 38.33 -19.80
N GLY A 117 6.70 37.97 -20.77
CA GLY A 117 6.68 36.63 -21.36
C GLY A 117 7.34 35.56 -20.47
N ALA A 118 8.27 35.95 -19.60
CA ALA A 118 8.88 35.06 -18.63
C ALA A 118 8.02 34.80 -17.38
N ALA A 119 7.20 35.79 -16.97
CA ALA A 119 6.41 35.73 -15.75
C ALA A 119 5.44 34.52 -15.66
N PRO A 120 4.71 34.11 -16.72
CA PRO A 120 3.84 32.93 -16.68
C PRO A 120 4.56 31.65 -16.27
N TRP A 121 5.81 31.47 -16.70
CA TRP A 121 6.60 30.28 -16.36
C TRP A 121 7.01 30.26 -14.88
N GLY A 122 7.41 31.41 -14.34
CA GLY A 122 7.69 31.57 -12.91
C GLY A 122 6.45 31.36 -12.05
N ILE A 123 5.31 31.94 -12.47
CA ILE A 123 4.02 31.75 -11.80
C ILE A 123 3.59 30.29 -11.84
N ALA A 124 3.73 29.61 -12.98
CA ALA A 124 3.41 28.18 -13.11
C ALA A 124 4.29 27.31 -12.20
N ALA A 125 5.59 27.59 -12.11
CA ALA A 125 6.50 26.89 -11.20
C ALA A 125 6.10 27.07 -9.73
N LEU A 126 5.80 28.31 -9.32
CA LEU A 126 5.33 28.61 -7.96
C LEU A 126 3.98 27.96 -7.67
N ALA A 127 3.05 28.00 -8.62
CA ALA A 127 1.73 27.37 -8.51
C ALA A 127 1.87 25.85 -8.34
N LEU A 128 2.76 25.19 -9.08
CA LEU A 128 3.03 23.75 -8.90
C LEU A 128 3.64 23.43 -7.53
N ILE A 129 4.59 24.23 -7.05
CA ILE A 129 5.17 24.06 -5.70
C ILE A 129 4.10 24.21 -4.63
N TYR A 130 3.26 25.24 -4.75
CA TYR A 130 2.14 25.48 -3.84
C TYR A 130 1.13 24.33 -3.86
N LEU A 131 0.72 23.88 -5.05
CA LEU A 131 -0.22 22.78 -5.23
C LEU A 131 0.34 21.49 -4.63
N ARG A 132 1.63 21.17 -4.88
CA ARG A 132 2.29 20.02 -4.25
C ARG A 132 2.24 20.09 -2.74
N ARG A 133 2.54 21.26 -2.15
CA ARG A 133 2.52 21.44 -0.70
C ARG A 133 1.12 21.24 -0.13
N LEU A 134 0.10 21.79 -0.79
CA LEU A 134 -1.29 21.67 -0.38
C LEU A 134 -1.78 20.21 -0.39
N TRP A 135 -1.47 19.45 -1.44
CA TRP A 135 -1.95 18.06 -1.53
C TRP A 135 -1.10 17.08 -0.72
N ARG A 136 0.18 17.38 -0.48
CA ARG A 136 1.06 16.51 0.31
C ARG A 136 0.60 16.38 1.76
N SER A 137 -0.03 17.40 2.35
CA SER A 137 -0.53 17.30 3.74
C SER A 137 -1.62 16.26 3.92
N ASN A 138 -2.38 15.98 2.86
CA ASN A 138 -3.51 15.06 2.87
C ASN A 138 -3.19 13.75 2.12
N GLY A 139 -1.91 13.45 1.88
CA GLY A 139 -1.51 12.25 1.15
C GLY A 139 -2.07 12.15 -0.28
N TYR A 140 -2.33 13.29 -0.94
CA TYR A 140 -2.91 13.36 -2.30
C TYR A 140 -4.31 12.74 -2.46
N VAL A 141 -5.00 12.47 -1.36
CA VAL A 141 -6.36 11.91 -1.36
C VAL A 141 -7.36 12.88 -0.76
N HIS A 142 -8.64 12.61 -1.01
CA HIS A 142 -9.74 13.25 -0.32
C HIS A 142 -10.67 12.16 0.22
N PHE A 143 -10.96 12.21 1.51
CA PHE A 143 -11.91 11.31 2.14
C PHE A 143 -13.20 12.08 2.43
N GLU A 144 -14.30 11.60 1.88
CA GLU A 144 -15.64 12.13 2.11
C GLU A 144 -16.36 11.20 3.09
N THR A 145 -16.64 11.68 4.29
CA THR A 145 -17.38 10.92 5.30
C THR A 145 -18.81 10.72 4.83
N ALA A 146 -19.28 9.48 4.90
CA ALA A 146 -20.67 9.11 4.62
C ALA A 146 -21.33 8.55 5.89
N PRO A 147 -22.68 8.51 5.96
CA PRO A 147 -23.37 7.83 7.05
C PRO A 147 -22.89 6.37 7.16
N PRO A 148 -22.48 5.92 8.36
CA PRO A 148 -22.01 4.56 8.52
C PRO A 148 -23.15 3.56 8.27
N PRO A 149 -22.87 2.42 7.62
CA PRO A 149 -23.85 1.35 7.51
C PRO A 149 -24.13 0.77 8.89
N THR A 150 -25.34 0.25 9.08
CA THR A 150 -25.66 -0.55 10.27
C THR A 150 -24.90 -1.87 10.17
N VAL A 151 -23.87 -2.04 10.99
CA VAL A 151 -23.02 -3.23 11.04
C VAL A 151 -22.90 -3.66 12.50
N GLU A 152 -23.14 -4.94 12.78
CA GLU A 152 -22.94 -5.49 14.11
C GLU A 152 -21.44 -5.69 14.36
N PRO A 153 -20.90 -5.24 15.51
CA PRO A 153 -19.50 -5.46 15.86
C PRO A 153 -19.16 -6.96 15.86
N GLN A 154 -18.16 -7.35 15.08
CA GLN A 154 -17.80 -8.76 14.89
C GLN A 154 -16.30 -8.90 14.66
N ARG A 155 -15.67 -9.85 15.36
CA ARG A 155 -14.25 -10.17 15.19
C ARG A 155 -13.98 -10.80 13.82
N LEU A 156 -12.96 -10.29 13.15
CA LEU A 156 -12.35 -10.95 12.00
C LEU A 156 -11.52 -12.16 12.46
N PRO A 157 -11.74 -13.36 11.89
CA PRO A 157 -10.89 -14.53 12.12
C PRO A 157 -9.41 -14.27 11.76
N ALA A 158 -8.49 -14.80 12.56
CA ALA A 158 -7.07 -14.46 12.46
C ALA A 158 -6.35 -14.99 11.20
N ASP A 159 -6.97 -15.96 10.53
CA ASP A 159 -6.54 -16.54 9.27
C ASP A 159 -7.13 -15.83 8.03
N GLN A 160 -8.17 -15.01 8.21
CA GLN A 160 -8.79 -14.26 7.14
C GLN A 160 -7.94 -13.04 6.75
N LYS A 161 -7.87 -12.79 5.44
CA LYS A 161 -7.17 -11.65 4.84
C LYS A 161 -8.11 -10.97 3.86
N LEU A 162 -8.26 -9.66 3.98
CA LEU A 162 -9.13 -8.88 3.12
C LEU A 162 -8.28 -8.00 2.19
N PRO A 163 -8.48 -8.04 0.86
CA PRO A 163 -7.71 -7.23 -0.08
C PRO A 163 -8.10 -5.75 0.04
N ILE A 164 -7.10 -4.88 0.14
CA ILE A 164 -7.30 -3.45 0.35
C ILE A 164 -6.35 -2.59 -0.48
N HIS A 165 -6.70 -1.32 -0.63
CA HIS A 165 -5.76 -0.24 -0.88
C HIS A 165 -5.64 0.62 0.37
N ALA A 166 -4.42 0.86 0.83
CA ALA A 166 -4.16 1.63 2.03
C ALA A 166 -3.48 2.97 1.70
N THR A 167 -3.88 4.02 2.39
CA THR A 167 -3.19 5.32 2.41
C THR A 167 -2.90 5.71 3.84
N GLY A 168 -1.65 5.99 4.17
CA GLY A 168 -1.23 6.27 5.53
C GLY A 168 0.29 6.29 5.66
N ARG A 169 0.77 6.33 6.91
CA ARG A 169 2.19 6.18 7.23
C ARG A 169 2.51 4.72 7.47
N PHE A 170 3.39 4.17 6.65
CA PHE A 170 3.86 2.80 6.73
C PHE A 170 5.26 2.76 7.34
N GLY A 171 5.57 1.67 8.05
CA GLY A 171 6.87 1.41 8.65
C GLY A 171 7.46 0.08 8.21
N VAL A 172 8.78 0.04 8.00
CA VAL A 172 9.56 -1.20 7.82
C VAL A 172 11.01 -0.97 8.26
N GLU A 173 11.57 -1.86 9.09
CA GLU A 173 12.99 -1.82 9.51
C GLU A 173 13.47 -0.43 10.02
N GLY A 174 12.62 0.28 10.77
CA GLY A 174 12.93 1.62 11.30
C GLY A 174 12.84 2.77 10.28
N LYS A 175 12.41 2.47 9.05
CA LYS A 175 12.03 3.48 8.05
C LYS A 175 10.53 3.73 8.13
N GLU A 176 10.13 4.98 7.96
CA GLU A 176 8.73 5.37 7.85
C GLU A 176 8.50 6.13 6.54
N GLN A 177 7.37 5.86 5.88
CA GLN A 177 7.01 6.56 4.65
C GLN A 177 5.49 6.72 4.54
N CYS A 178 5.01 7.92 4.19
CA CYS A 178 3.60 8.14 3.92
C CYS A 178 3.28 7.79 2.46
N ASP A 179 2.65 6.65 2.22
CA ASP A 179 2.28 6.24 0.87
C ASP A 179 0.78 6.31 0.62
N THR A 180 0.45 6.47 -0.65
CA THR A 180 -0.92 6.63 -1.13
C THR A 180 -1.30 5.47 -2.02
N TRP A 181 -2.48 4.90 -1.73
CA TRP A 181 -3.11 3.87 -2.55
C TRP A 181 -2.24 2.63 -2.76
N LEU A 182 -1.63 2.12 -1.68
CA LEU A 182 -0.82 0.91 -1.77
C LEU A 182 -1.69 -0.34 -1.73
N PRO A 183 -1.55 -1.25 -2.71
CA PRO A 183 -2.26 -2.51 -2.67
C PRO A 183 -1.70 -3.40 -1.56
N GLY A 184 -2.58 -4.06 -0.82
CA GLY A 184 -2.22 -4.87 0.33
C GLY A 184 -3.37 -5.72 0.85
N PHE A 185 -3.21 -6.17 2.09
CA PHE A 185 -4.25 -6.89 2.82
C PHE A 185 -4.39 -6.37 4.23
N TYR A 186 -5.64 -6.28 4.68
CA TYR A 186 -6.00 -6.14 6.08
C TYR A 186 -6.10 -7.53 6.70
N ARG A 187 -5.59 -7.67 7.92
CA ARG A 187 -5.82 -8.84 8.77
C ARG A 187 -5.75 -8.45 10.23
N THR A 188 -6.33 -9.28 11.08
CA THR A 188 -6.23 -9.15 12.53
C THR A 188 -5.54 -10.39 13.08
N PHE A 189 -4.63 -10.23 14.03
CA PHE A 189 -3.93 -11.34 14.66
C PHE A 189 -4.74 -11.92 15.83
N ALA A 190 -4.31 -13.08 16.35
CA ALA A 190 -4.93 -13.67 17.54
C ALA A 190 -4.84 -12.75 18.78
N THR A 191 -3.83 -11.86 18.82
CA THR A 191 -3.64 -10.82 19.83
C THR A 191 -4.54 -9.60 19.66
N ARG A 192 -5.43 -9.60 18.65
CA ARG A 192 -6.24 -8.44 18.20
C ARG A 192 -5.44 -7.27 17.62
N GLU A 193 -4.13 -7.43 17.41
CA GLU A 193 -3.37 -6.44 16.64
C GLU A 193 -3.85 -6.45 15.19
N HIS A 194 -4.17 -5.27 14.67
CA HIS A 194 -4.54 -5.07 13.28
C HIS A 194 -3.30 -4.83 12.45
N ALA A 195 -3.25 -5.43 11.28
CA ALA A 195 -2.11 -5.32 10.39
C ALA A 195 -2.54 -5.09 8.95
N LEU A 196 -1.91 -4.09 8.35
CA LEU A 196 -1.97 -3.83 6.92
C LEU A 196 -0.62 -4.19 6.32
N LEU A 197 -0.64 -5.15 5.40
CA LEU A 197 0.56 -5.61 4.71
C LEU A 197 0.46 -5.17 3.26
N CYS A 198 1.15 -4.09 2.92
CA CYS A 198 1.09 -3.46 1.61
C CYS A 198 2.38 -3.70 0.84
N ARG A 199 2.27 -3.74 -0.49
CA ARG A 199 3.42 -3.95 -1.37
C ARG A 199 3.58 -2.79 -2.33
N VAL A 200 4.78 -2.24 -2.37
CA VAL A 200 5.21 -1.29 -3.38
C VAL A 200 5.87 -2.04 -4.53
N MET A 201 5.29 -1.95 -5.74
CA MET A 201 5.90 -2.55 -6.94
C MET A 201 7.02 -1.68 -7.50
N ASP A 202 8.03 -2.33 -8.09
CA ASP A 202 8.93 -1.68 -9.05
C ASP A 202 8.18 -1.45 -10.36
N LYS A 203 7.51 -0.29 -10.46
CA LYS A 203 6.86 0.16 -11.69
C LYS A 203 7.72 1.26 -12.34
N LYS A 204 7.67 1.34 -13.67
CA LYS A 204 8.18 2.49 -14.41
C LYS A 204 7.01 3.42 -14.76
N VAL A 205 7.18 4.72 -14.52
CA VAL A 205 6.24 5.74 -15.00
C VAL A 205 6.82 6.42 -16.23
N TRP A 206 5.97 6.52 -17.27
CA TRP A 206 6.27 7.13 -18.58
C TRP A 206 7.53 6.59 -19.28
N GLY A 207 7.96 5.38 -18.95
CA GLY A 207 9.10 4.70 -19.57
C GLY A 207 10.48 5.06 -18.98
N PHE A 208 10.61 6.11 -18.17
CA PHE A 208 11.91 6.58 -17.66
C PHE A 208 11.94 6.87 -16.14
N GLY A 209 10.80 7.23 -15.53
CA GLY A 209 10.73 7.43 -14.08
C GLY A 209 10.73 6.10 -13.34
N ARG A 210 11.56 5.97 -12.29
CA ARG A 210 11.57 4.79 -11.41
C ARG A 210 11.34 5.20 -9.96
N ARG A 211 10.77 4.29 -9.17
CA ARG A 211 10.68 4.50 -7.72
C ARG A 211 12.05 4.29 -7.07
N PRO A 212 12.38 5.00 -5.97
CA PRO A 212 13.61 4.75 -5.24
C PRO A 212 13.70 3.28 -4.80
N PRO A 213 14.86 2.61 -4.96
CA PRO A 213 15.01 1.19 -4.61
C PRO A 213 14.70 0.87 -3.15
N ASP A 214 14.93 1.83 -2.25
CA ASP A 214 14.65 1.74 -0.82
C ASP A 214 13.17 1.85 -0.46
N GLU A 215 12.31 2.32 -1.39
CA GLU A 215 10.85 2.33 -1.23
C GLU A 215 10.19 1.05 -1.75
N ILE A 216 10.89 0.23 -2.54
CA ILE A 216 10.33 -0.97 -3.17
C ILE A 216 10.32 -2.13 -2.17
N GLY A 217 9.18 -2.82 -2.05
CA GLY A 217 9.07 -3.98 -1.16
C GLY A 217 7.78 -4.00 -0.35
N MET A 218 7.82 -4.68 0.79
CA MET A 218 6.70 -4.77 1.73
C MET A 218 6.78 -3.66 2.76
N TRP A 219 5.62 -3.09 3.05
CA TRP A 219 5.43 -1.99 3.98
C TRP A 219 4.26 -2.33 4.90
N TYR A 220 4.37 -1.95 6.17
CA TYR A 220 3.44 -2.42 7.18
C TYR A 220 2.87 -1.29 8.01
N ILE A 221 1.63 -1.48 8.47
CA ILE A 221 1.04 -0.71 9.56
C ILE A 221 0.52 -1.71 10.57
N PHE A 222 0.91 -1.54 11.82
CA PHE A 222 0.39 -2.32 12.95
C PHE A 222 -0.20 -1.33 13.96
N PHE A 223 -1.38 -1.63 14.46
CA PHE A 223 -1.97 -0.91 15.58
C PHE A 223 -2.77 -1.86 16.45
N ALA A 224 -2.69 -1.63 17.75
CA ALA A 224 -3.42 -2.39 18.75
C ALA A 224 -4.84 -1.80 18.93
N PRO A 225 -5.79 -2.59 19.49
CA PRO A 225 -7.15 -2.14 19.79
C PRO A 225 -7.22 -0.82 20.58
N ASP A 226 -6.39 -0.71 21.62
CA ASP A 226 -6.33 0.44 22.54
C ASP A 226 -5.73 1.71 21.90
N ALA A 227 -5.10 1.57 20.73
CA ALA A 227 -4.62 2.70 19.95
C ALA A 227 -5.71 3.34 19.07
N ILE A 228 -6.87 2.68 18.87
CA ILE A 228 -7.95 3.17 18.02
C ILE A 228 -8.71 4.28 18.75
N GLU A 229 -8.76 5.47 18.15
CA GLU A 229 -9.48 6.63 18.68
C GLU A 229 -10.82 6.85 17.97
N GLY A 230 -10.93 6.40 16.72
CA GLY A 230 -12.14 6.59 15.94
C GLY A 230 -12.14 5.83 14.64
N VAL A 231 -13.33 5.44 14.20
CA VAL A 231 -13.56 4.74 12.94
C VAL A 231 -14.66 5.47 12.19
N ARG A 232 -14.41 5.81 10.92
CA ARG A 232 -15.33 6.56 10.06
C ARG A 232 -15.55 5.84 8.74
N TRP A 233 -16.80 5.79 8.32
CA TRP A 233 -17.20 5.27 7.02
C TRP A 233 -17.23 6.39 5.97
N GLY A 234 -16.87 6.08 4.73
CA GLY A 234 -16.89 7.09 3.68
C GLY A 234 -16.40 6.61 2.33
N GLN A 235 -16.10 7.58 1.48
CA GLN A 235 -15.51 7.36 0.16
C GLN A 235 -14.13 8.00 0.08
N LEU A 236 -13.17 7.25 -0.46
CA LEU A 236 -11.82 7.71 -0.73
C LEU A 236 -11.70 8.06 -2.21
N HIS A 237 -11.37 9.31 -2.49
CA HIS A 237 -11.11 9.82 -3.84
C HIS A 237 -9.62 9.89 -4.10
N PHE A 238 -9.15 8.96 -4.92
CA PHE A 238 -7.80 8.98 -5.47
C PHE A 238 -7.84 8.65 -6.97
N GLY A 239 -7.80 9.70 -7.78
CA GLY A 239 -8.10 9.59 -9.20
C GLY A 239 -9.36 10.35 -9.55
N ALA A 240 -10.03 9.92 -10.61
CA ALA A 240 -11.37 10.38 -10.99
C ALA A 240 -12.47 9.53 -10.31
N GLU A 241 -12.12 8.34 -9.83
CA GLU A 241 -13.03 7.40 -9.19
C GLU A 241 -13.00 7.52 -7.66
N ALA A 242 -14.15 7.28 -7.04
CA ALA A 242 -14.32 7.14 -5.61
C ALA A 242 -14.39 5.65 -5.27
N GLN A 243 -13.72 5.23 -4.20
CA GLN A 243 -13.88 3.89 -3.65
C GLN A 243 -14.38 3.95 -2.22
N LEU A 244 -15.16 2.96 -1.84
CA LEU A 244 -15.61 2.81 -0.48
C LEU A 244 -14.42 2.59 0.46
N ALA A 245 -14.42 3.31 1.57
CA ALA A 245 -13.30 3.29 2.50
C ALA A 245 -13.72 3.41 3.96
N VAL A 246 -12.91 2.81 4.82
CA VAL A 246 -12.93 2.98 6.27
C VAL A 246 -11.71 3.83 6.65
N ALA A 247 -11.94 4.92 7.36
CA ALA A 247 -10.90 5.75 7.95
C ALA A 247 -10.74 5.38 9.43
N VAL A 248 -9.52 5.11 9.86
CA VAL A 248 -9.17 4.75 11.22
C VAL A 248 -8.24 5.82 11.77
N ASP A 249 -8.67 6.51 12.81
CA ASP A 249 -7.84 7.44 13.55
C ASP A 249 -7.21 6.66 14.71
N TYR A 250 -5.88 6.59 14.75
CA TYR A 250 -5.15 5.79 15.73
C TYR A 250 -3.92 6.52 16.29
N LYS A 251 -3.56 6.20 17.54
CA LYS A 251 -2.35 6.68 18.20
C LYS A 251 -1.14 5.94 17.64
N VAL A 252 -0.17 6.70 17.14
CA VAL A 252 1.14 6.19 16.74
C VAL A 252 2.25 6.90 17.52
N GLU A 253 3.21 6.12 18.00
CA GLU A 253 4.44 6.66 18.57
C GLU A 253 5.41 6.98 17.44
N VAL A 254 5.61 8.27 17.16
CA VAL A 254 6.58 8.69 16.17
C VAL A 254 7.93 8.78 16.86
N GLN A 255 8.91 8.02 16.38
CA GLN A 255 10.28 8.13 16.86
C GLN A 255 10.80 9.52 16.56
N ALA A 256 11.37 10.18 17.57
CA ALA A 256 11.91 11.49 17.37
C ALA A 256 13.27 11.40 16.65
N GLU A 257 13.37 12.03 15.49
CA GLU A 257 14.64 12.18 14.78
C GLU A 257 15.60 13.04 15.63
N GLY A 258 16.54 12.39 16.32
CA GLY A 258 17.64 13.03 17.03
C GLY A 258 17.87 12.51 18.45
N ARG A 259 19.15 12.47 18.86
CA ARG A 259 19.65 11.90 20.14
C ARG A 259 19.07 12.53 21.42
N PHE A 260 18.30 13.61 21.30
CA PHE A 260 17.81 14.44 22.42
C PHE A 260 16.30 14.73 22.39
N ARG A 261 15.52 14.01 21.56
CA ARG A 261 14.07 14.21 21.53
C ARG A 261 13.35 12.94 22.00
N ASN A 262 12.34 13.13 22.84
CA ASN A 262 11.49 12.05 23.33
C ASN A 262 10.51 11.64 22.23
N ALA A 263 10.18 10.34 22.18
CA ALA A 263 9.10 9.82 21.35
C ALA A 263 7.82 10.62 21.62
N LYS A 264 7.10 10.97 20.55
CA LYS A 264 5.86 11.75 20.67
C LYS A 264 4.71 10.93 20.10
N THR A 265 3.72 10.68 20.94
CA THR A 265 2.44 10.12 20.50
C THR A 265 1.69 11.15 19.67
N LYS A 266 1.24 10.76 18.49
CA LYS A 266 0.44 11.58 17.58
C LYS A 266 -0.72 10.73 17.07
N ILE A 267 -1.87 11.36 16.86
CA ILE A 267 -2.98 10.73 16.15
C ILE A 267 -2.72 10.82 14.65
N GLU A 268 -2.77 9.68 13.97
CA GLU A 268 -2.72 9.61 12.51
C GLU A 268 -3.95 8.90 11.95
N THR A 269 -4.33 9.29 10.73
CA THR A 269 -5.46 8.70 10.02
C THR A 269 -4.94 7.71 8.98
N LEU A 270 -5.38 6.47 9.10
CA LEU A 270 -5.22 5.42 8.11
C LEU A 270 -6.50 5.30 7.28
N LEU A 271 -6.37 5.30 5.96
CA LEU A 271 -7.49 5.16 5.04
C LEU A 271 -7.40 3.80 4.34
N ILE A 272 -8.43 2.98 4.52
CA ILE A 272 -8.53 1.62 4.01
C ILE A 272 -9.64 1.58 2.97
N ALA A 273 -9.27 1.58 1.68
CA ALA A 273 -10.21 1.43 0.57
C ALA A 273 -10.33 -0.03 0.16
N THR A 274 -11.54 -0.42 -0.25
CA THR A 274 -11.88 -1.78 -0.68
C THR A 274 -12.60 -1.75 -2.02
N GLN A 275 -12.53 -2.84 -2.77
CA GLN A 275 -13.29 -2.98 -4.02
C GLN A 275 -14.72 -3.48 -3.77
N ASN A 276 -14.93 -4.20 -2.67
CA ASN A 276 -16.21 -4.79 -2.30
C ASN A 276 -16.75 -4.14 -1.02
N GLU A 277 -18.03 -3.78 -1.02
CA GLU A 277 -18.72 -3.24 0.15
C GLU A 277 -18.76 -4.23 1.31
N GLU A 278 -18.84 -5.54 1.04
CA GLU A 278 -18.80 -6.58 2.06
C GLU A 278 -17.47 -6.58 2.84
N ASP A 279 -16.35 -6.41 2.13
CA ASP A 279 -15.02 -6.33 2.76
C ASP A 279 -14.93 -5.06 3.63
N ALA A 280 -15.42 -3.92 3.14
CA ALA A 280 -15.47 -2.69 3.94
C ALA A 280 -16.30 -2.86 5.21
N ARG A 281 -17.50 -3.46 5.11
CA ARG A 281 -18.36 -3.72 6.26
C ARG A 281 -17.71 -4.69 7.24
N THR A 282 -17.01 -5.71 6.75
CA THR A 282 -16.28 -6.67 7.58
C THR A 282 -15.15 -5.99 8.35
N ILE A 283 -14.37 -5.12 7.68
CA ILE A 283 -13.32 -4.32 8.33
C ILE A 283 -13.94 -3.37 9.37
N MET A 284 -15.04 -2.70 9.03
CA MET A 284 -15.76 -1.82 9.94
C MET A 284 -16.25 -2.58 11.19
N ALA A 285 -16.85 -3.77 11.02
CA ALA A 285 -17.32 -4.62 12.11
C ALA A 285 -16.19 -5.00 13.08
N ASP A 286 -15.03 -5.37 12.52
CA ASP A 286 -13.86 -5.78 13.28
C ASP A 286 -13.26 -4.63 14.10
N LEU A 287 -13.18 -3.44 13.50
CA LEU A 287 -12.67 -2.26 14.20
C LEU A 287 -13.66 -1.71 15.22
N LEU A 288 -14.97 -1.77 14.94
CA LEU A 288 -16.01 -1.37 15.89
C LEU A 288 -16.05 -2.30 17.10
N PHE A 289 -15.77 -3.59 16.91
CA PHE A 289 -15.67 -4.56 18.01
C PHE A 289 -14.62 -4.12 19.03
N ASP A 290 -13.43 -3.74 18.55
CA ASP A 290 -12.35 -3.30 19.41
C ASP A 290 -12.58 -1.90 20.00
N LEU A 291 -13.26 -1.01 19.26
CA LEU A 291 -13.64 0.31 19.77
C LEU A 291 -14.70 0.23 20.89
N SER A 292 -15.60 -0.77 20.86
CA SER A 292 -16.60 -0.96 21.93
C SER A 292 -16.05 -1.62 23.19
N ASP A 293 -14.95 -2.35 23.07
CA ASP A 293 -14.28 -3.06 24.17
C ASP A 293 -13.18 -2.22 24.85
N ALA A 294 -12.82 -1.05 24.30
CA ALA A 294 -11.79 -0.12 24.79
C ALA A 294 -12.34 0.93 25.77
#